data_AF-A0A0P1B246-F1
#
_entry.id   AF-A0A0P1B246-F1
#
_cell.length_a   1.000
_cell.length_b   1.000
_cell.length_c   1.000
_cell.angle_alpha   90.00
_cell.angle_beta   90.00
_cell.angle_gamma   90.00
#
_symmetry.space_group_name_H-M   'P 1'
#
loop_
_entity.id
_entity.type
_entity.pdbx_description
1 polymer ?
#
loop_
_entity_poly.entity_id
_entity_poly.type
_entity_poly.pdbx_seq_one_letter_code
_entity_poly.pdbx_strand_id
1 'polypeptide(L)'
;MVDYTAVIDANDPTGMKFDNKAEFYYRNVDIVLQRFGCHAKYSVYGCDDCREAYKYWICSIKFQKCGSQTITTDRGATKLAYTTDLCDFKSFVASSSTSPSTKNNSKTSNSCVEGSSGRYRTCLSICEDVVRKCPYVLNFQCPTTETPFFSADITTCNKLDRVYNPDRPSRPWPGTFADA
;
A
#
# COMPACT_ATOMS: atom_id res chain seq x y z
N MET A 1 4.20 -4.54 19.83
CA MET A 1 4.54 -3.41 18.94
C MET A 1 4.95 -4.02 17.62
N VAL A 2 4.34 -3.61 16.51
CA VAL A 2 4.67 -4.15 15.19
C VAL A 2 5.87 -3.38 14.66
N ASP A 3 6.89 -4.08 14.19
CA ASP A 3 8.09 -3.46 13.60
C ASP A 3 7.81 -3.08 12.14
N TYR A 4 7.29 -1.87 11.95
CA TYR A 4 6.91 -1.35 10.64
C TYR A 4 7.93 -0.30 10.18
N THR A 5 8.62 -0.57 9.07
CA THR A 5 9.54 0.39 8.44
C THR A 5 8.89 1.02 7.22
N ALA A 6 8.58 2.31 7.32
CA ALA A 6 7.98 3.10 6.25
C ALA A 6 9.02 3.91 5.48
N VAL A 7 8.75 4.20 4.21
CA VAL A 7 9.52 5.21 3.49
C VAL A 7 9.14 6.61 3.97
N ILE A 8 10.15 7.38 4.38
CA ILE A 8 10.05 8.75 4.86
C ILE A 8 11.02 9.65 4.06
N ASP A 9 10.87 10.96 4.17
CA ASP A 9 11.75 11.94 3.51
C ASP A 9 12.98 12.19 4.39
N ALA A 10 14.17 12.39 3.81
CA ALA A 10 15.37 12.77 4.55
C ALA A 10 15.17 14.06 5.37
N ASN A 11 14.30 14.96 4.91
CA ASN A 11 13.90 16.19 5.59
C ASN A 11 12.67 16.01 6.49
N ASP A 12 12.23 14.77 6.73
CA ASP A 12 11.12 14.39 7.61
C ASP A 12 11.40 13.02 8.26
N PRO A 13 12.46 12.91 9.08
CA PRO A 13 12.90 11.63 9.67
C PRO A 13 11.88 11.04 10.65
N THR A 14 10.89 11.82 11.10
CA THR A 14 9.80 11.36 11.96
C THR A 14 8.55 10.98 11.18
N GLY A 15 8.49 11.27 9.87
CA GLY A 15 7.30 11.07 9.05
C GLY A 15 6.15 12.03 9.34
N MET A 16 6.39 13.13 10.05
CA MET A 16 5.37 14.09 10.48
C MET A 16 4.67 14.78 9.31
N LYS A 17 5.37 15.05 8.20
CA LYS A 17 4.74 15.63 7.00
C LYS A 17 3.81 14.62 6.34
N PHE A 18 4.16 13.34 6.35
CA PHE A 18 3.27 12.28 5.85
C PHE A 18 2.05 12.11 6.74
N ASP A 19 2.24 12.16 8.06
CA ASP A 19 1.16 12.08 9.04
C ASP A 19 0.18 13.25 8.90
N ASN A 20 0.68 14.49 8.86
CA ASN A 20 -0.15 15.68 8.65
C ASN A 20 -0.95 15.61 7.34
N LYS A 21 -0.35 15.06 6.28
CA LYS A 21 -1.07 14.82 5.02
C LYS A 21 -2.15 13.76 5.20
N ALA A 22 -1.87 12.66 5.89
CA ALA A 22 -2.87 11.62 6.17
C ALA A 22 -4.05 12.19 6.98
N GLU A 23 -3.75 12.97 8.02
CA GLU A 23 -4.75 13.65 8.84
C GLU A 23 -5.62 14.59 7.99
N PHE A 24 -5.01 15.41 7.13
CA PHE A 24 -5.76 16.31 6.25
C PHE A 24 -6.84 15.58 5.44
N TYR A 25 -6.49 14.46 4.79
CA TYR A 25 -7.47 13.67 4.02
C TYR A 25 -8.49 12.97 4.92
N TYR A 26 -8.10 12.52 6.11
CA TYR A 26 -9.01 11.92 7.08
C TYR A 26 -10.06 12.93 7.58
N ARG A 27 -9.64 14.16 7.91
CA ARG A 27 -10.54 15.22 8.39
C ARG A 27 -11.62 15.57 7.37
N ASN A 28 -11.29 15.60 6.09
CA ASN A 28 -12.27 15.87 5.03
C ASN A 28 -13.38 14.81 5.02
N VAL A 29 -13.03 13.53 5.16
CA VAL A 29 -14.03 12.45 5.23
C VAL A 29 -14.83 12.52 6.53
N ASP A 30 -14.19 12.80 7.67
CA ASP A 30 -14.91 12.90 8.94
C ASP A 30 -15.97 14.02 8.90
N ILE A 31 -15.67 15.17 8.29
CA ILE A 31 -16.65 16.25 8.09
C ILE A 31 -17.84 15.80 7.23
N VAL A 32 -17.60 15.01 6.17
CA VAL A 32 -18.68 14.48 5.34
C VAL A 32 -19.55 13.49 6.12
N LEU A 33 -18.94 12.60 6.90
CA LEU A 33 -19.65 11.64 7.74
C LEU A 33 -20.50 12.33 8.82
N GLN A 34 -20.00 13.41 9.43
CA GLN A 34 -20.77 14.20 10.40
C GLN A 34 -22.06 14.76 9.79
N ARG A 35 -22.04 15.17 8.51
CA ARG A 35 -23.22 15.68 7.80
C ARG A 35 -24.15 14.58 7.30
N PHE A 36 -23.63 13.39 7.02
CA PHE A 36 -24.41 12.25 6.55
C PHE A 36 -25.39 11.71 7.61
N GLY A 37 -25.11 11.95 8.90
CA GLY A 37 -25.98 11.55 10.00
C GLY A 37 -25.64 10.19 10.59
N CYS A 38 -24.52 10.11 11.30
CA CYS A 38 -23.97 8.87 11.89
C CYS A 38 -24.83 8.18 12.96
N HIS A 39 -25.99 8.73 13.29
CA HIS A 39 -26.93 8.12 14.24
C HIS A 39 -27.67 6.92 13.66
N ALA A 40 -27.76 6.80 12.33
CA ALA A 40 -28.38 5.67 11.65
C ALA A 40 -27.32 4.76 11.02
N LYS A 41 -27.53 3.44 11.13
CA LYS A 41 -26.75 2.46 10.36
C LYS A 41 -27.23 2.45 8.92
N TYR A 42 -26.31 2.58 7.96
CA TYR A 42 -26.60 2.47 6.53
C TYR A 42 -26.33 1.07 5.97
N SER A 43 -25.66 0.21 6.74
CA SER A 43 -25.39 -1.18 6.38
C SER A 43 -25.15 -2.02 7.64
N VAL A 44 -24.52 -3.19 7.50
CA VAL A 44 -23.92 -3.92 8.64
C VAL A 44 -22.94 -3.02 9.41
N TYR A 45 -22.31 -2.08 8.70
CA TYR A 45 -21.36 -1.08 9.18
C TYR A 45 -22.00 0.29 9.41
N GLY A 46 -21.44 1.03 10.37
CA GLY A 46 -21.75 2.42 10.66
C GLY A 46 -20.56 3.36 10.46
N CYS A 47 -20.75 4.65 10.77
CA CYS A 47 -19.70 5.65 10.56
C CYS A 47 -18.39 5.34 11.28
N ASP A 48 -18.42 4.72 12.46
CA ASP A 48 -17.21 4.42 13.21
C ASP A 48 -16.36 3.35 12.51
N ASP A 49 -17.00 2.33 11.93
CA ASP A 49 -16.32 1.33 11.11
C ASP A 49 -15.70 1.97 9.85
N CYS A 50 -16.45 2.88 9.20
CA CYS A 50 -15.94 3.64 8.06
C CYS A 50 -14.74 4.52 8.45
N ARG A 51 -14.79 5.22 9.59
CA ARG A 51 -13.68 6.04 10.09
C ARG A 51 -12.45 5.19 10.32
N GLU A 52 -12.59 4.03 10.95
CA GLU A 52 -11.45 3.14 11.18
C GLU A 52 -10.86 2.64 9.84
N ALA A 53 -11.71 2.17 8.93
CA ALA A 53 -11.28 1.67 7.63
C ALA A 53 -10.58 2.76 6.81
N TYR A 54 -11.17 3.95 6.71
CA TYR A 54 -10.60 5.06 5.97
C TYR A 54 -9.28 5.54 6.59
N LYS A 55 -9.21 5.64 7.93
CA LYS A 55 -7.98 5.99 8.65
C LYS A 55 -6.86 4.99 8.33
N TYR A 56 -7.17 3.70 8.41
CA TYR A 56 -6.21 2.66 8.13
C TYR A 56 -5.76 2.67 6.66
N TRP A 57 -6.69 2.83 5.71
CA TRP A 57 -6.38 2.98 4.29
C TRP A 57 -5.49 4.20 4.01
N ILE A 58 -5.85 5.40 4.49
CA ILE A 58 -5.07 6.61 4.18
C ILE A 58 -3.66 6.53 4.77
N CYS A 59 -3.51 5.95 5.97
CA CYS A 59 -2.20 5.69 6.55
C CYS A 59 -1.41 4.69 5.70
N SER A 60 -2.02 3.62 5.18
CA SER A 60 -1.32 2.65 4.31
C SER A 60 -0.83 3.27 3.00
N ILE A 61 -1.55 4.27 2.49
CA ILE A 61 -1.18 5.02 1.29
C ILE A 61 -0.07 6.04 1.58
N LYS A 62 -0.13 6.76 2.72
CA LYS A 62 0.87 7.78 3.08
C LYS A 62 2.16 7.19 3.62
N PHE A 63 2.08 6.09 4.36
CA PHE A 63 3.21 5.36 4.90
C PHE A 63 3.38 4.05 4.16
N GLN A 64 4.04 4.08 3.00
CA GLN A 64 4.33 2.88 2.22
C GLN A 64 5.52 2.12 2.82
N LYS A 65 5.42 0.80 2.92
CA LYS A 65 6.49 -0.05 3.50
C LYS A 65 7.71 -0.04 2.58
N CYS A 66 8.91 0.03 3.13
CA CYS A 66 10.14 -0.06 2.34
C CYS A 66 10.23 -1.40 1.59
N GLY A 67 10.57 -1.34 0.30
CA GLY A 67 10.95 -2.49 -0.52
C GLY A 67 12.31 -3.02 -0.09
N SER A 68 12.44 -4.33 0.06
CA SER A 68 13.72 -4.99 0.36
C SER A 68 14.16 -5.86 -0.81
N GLN A 69 15.41 -5.73 -1.25
CA GLN A 69 16.06 -6.69 -2.14
C GLN A 69 17.14 -7.47 -1.39
N THR A 70 17.27 -8.75 -1.72
CA THR A 70 18.41 -9.55 -1.26
C THR A 70 19.56 -9.37 -2.25
N ILE A 71 20.63 -8.70 -1.82
CA ILE A 71 21.83 -8.50 -2.63
C ILE A 71 22.86 -9.56 -2.24
N THR A 72 23.27 -10.37 -3.21
CA THR A 72 24.42 -11.27 -3.06
C THR A 72 25.69 -10.49 -3.34
N THR A 73 26.52 -10.29 -2.31
CA THR A 73 27.84 -9.68 -2.46
C THR A 73 28.79 -10.61 -3.22
N ASP A 74 29.84 -10.06 -3.83
CA ASP A 74 30.86 -10.85 -4.56
C ASP A 74 31.56 -11.93 -3.71
N ARG A 75 31.37 -11.92 -2.38
CA ARG A 75 31.85 -12.93 -1.43
C ARG A 75 30.81 -14.00 -1.09
N GLY A 76 29.69 -14.06 -1.80
CA GLY A 76 28.60 -15.00 -1.55
C GLY A 76 27.73 -14.66 -0.33
N ALA A 77 28.04 -13.59 0.41
CA ALA A 77 27.21 -13.16 1.52
C ALA A 77 25.96 -12.46 0.99
N THR A 78 24.80 -12.94 1.43
CA THR A 78 23.48 -12.42 1.07
C THR A 78 23.06 -11.38 2.10
N LYS A 79 22.85 -10.12 1.69
CA LYS A 79 22.45 -9.02 2.57
C LYS A 79 21.10 -8.44 2.12
N LEU A 80 20.20 -8.19 3.06
CA LEU A 80 19.00 -7.38 2.81
C LEU A 80 19.40 -5.92 2.63
N ALA A 81 19.15 -5.37 1.44
CA ALA A 81 19.29 -3.96 1.14
C ALA A 81 17.91 -3.36 0.87
N TYR A 82 17.62 -2.24 1.52
CA TYR A 82 16.36 -1.50 1.38
C TYR A 82 16.59 -0.36 0.40
N THR A 83 15.67 -0.15 -0.55
CA THR A 83 15.76 0.96 -1.51
C THR A 83 14.60 1.92 -1.33
N THR A 84 14.88 3.23 -1.39
CA THR A 84 13.90 4.31 -1.25
C THR A 84 13.49 4.92 -2.59
N ASP A 85 14.19 4.55 -3.67
CA ASP A 85 14.08 5.17 -4.99
C ASP A 85 12.97 4.55 -5.86
N LEU A 86 12.37 5.39 -6.71
CA LEU A 86 11.41 4.99 -7.74
C LEU A 86 12.19 4.40 -8.93
N CYS A 87 12.13 3.08 -9.13
CA CYS A 87 12.55 2.45 -10.39
C CYS A 87 11.44 2.60 -11.45
N ASP A 88 11.87 2.81 -12.69
CA ASP A 88 11.04 3.23 -13.83
C ASP A 88 10.09 2.12 -14.33
N PHE A 89 8.79 2.42 -14.35
CA PHE A 89 7.71 1.52 -14.81
C PHE A 89 7.82 1.15 -16.30
N LYS A 90 8.61 1.88 -17.11
CA LYS A 90 8.74 1.62 -18.55
C LYS A 90 9.30 0.25 -18.92
N SER A 91 9.91 -0.50 -18.00
CA SER A 91 10.65 -1.72 -18.33
C SER A 91 9.79 -2.99 -18.44
N PHE A 92 8.53 -2.99 -17.96
CA PHE A 92 7.67 -4.19 -18.02
C PHE A 92 6.95 -4.35 -19.37
N VAL A 93 6.73 -3.25 -20.09
CA VAL A 93 6.01 -3.27 -21.39
C VAL A 93 6.96 -3.50 -22.58
N ALA A 94 8.29 -3.44 -22.37
CA ALA A 94 9.29 -3.50 -23.43
C ALA A 94 9.91 -4.89 -23.67
N SER A 95 9.40 -5.96 -23.07
CA SER A 95 9.94 -7.32 -23.28
C SER A 95 9.37 -8.05 -24.51
N SER A 96 8.73 -7.34 -25.44
CA SER A 96 8.26 -7.91 -26.71
C SER A 96 8.67 -7.06 -27.92
N SER A 97 9.95 -6.71 -28.04
CA SER A 97 10.52 -6.39 -29.36
C SER A 97 12.04 -6.56 -29.41
N THR A 98 12.44 -7.24 -30.47
CA THR A 98 13.77 -7.70 -30.87
C THR A 98 14.82 -6.57 -30.95
N SER A 99 16.07 -6.91 -30.60
CA SER A 99 17.35 -6.14 -30.62
C SER A 99 17.63 -5.30 -31.90
N PRO A 100 18.73 -4.51 -32.04
CA PRO A 100 19.95 -4.35 -31.20
C PRO A 100 20.48 -2.90 -31.03
N SER A 101 21.31 -2.61 -30.00
CA SER A 101 22.46 -1.68 -30.07
C SER A 101 23.24 -1.51 -28.75
N THR A 102 24.52 -1.91 -28.82
CA THR A 102 25.72 -1.17 -28.39
C THR A 102 25.97 -0.84 -26.90
N LYS A 103 26.82 -1.71 -26.31
CA LYS A 103 27.91 -1.48 -25.32
C LYS A 103 27.69 -0.46 -24.19
N ASN A 104 27.56 -0.98 -22.95
CA ASN A 104 28.23 -0.50 -21.74
C ASN A 104 28.32 -1.63 -20.69
N ASN A 105 29.36 -1.54 -19.85
CA ASN A 105 29.93 -2.59 -18.98
C ASN A 105 28.97 -3.40 -18.08
N SER A 106 29.37 -4.65 -17.80
CA SER A 106 28.64 -5.66 -17.03
C SER A 106 28.41 -5.34 -15.54
N LYS A 107 27.43 -6.05 -14.97
CA LYS A 107 27.14 -6.29 -13.54
C LYS A 107 26.38 -5.20 -12.80
N THR A 108 25.06 -5.23 -12.93
CA THR A 108 24.16 -5.90 -11.99
C THR A 108 22.77 -5.80 -12.61
N SER A 109 22.13 -6.94 -12.90
CA SER A 109 20.72 -6.96 -13.28
C SER A 109 19.92 -6.53 -12.06
N ASN A 110 19.70 -5.22 -11.90
CA ASN A 110 18.72 -4.67 -10.96
C ASN A 110 17.31 -4.93 -11.52
N SER A 111 16.98 -6.20 -11.76
CA SER A 111 15.65 -6.62 -12.16
C SER A 111 14.79 -6.61 -10.91
N CYS A 112 14.09 -5.50 -10.71
CA CYS A 112 13.05 -5.43 -9.70
C CYS A 112 11.93 -6.38 -10.14
N VAL A 113 11.75 -7.46 -9.37
CA VAL A 113 10.69 -8.45 -9.58
C VAL A 113 9.33 -7.77 -9.42
N GLU A 114 8.30 -8.28 -10.11
CA GLU A 114 6.92 -7.78 -10.12
C GLU A 114 6.47 -7.41 -8.68
N GLY A 115 6.39 -6.10 -8.40
CA GLY A 115 6.59 -5.54 -7.04
C GLY A 115 7.64 -4.43 -6.95
N SER A 116 8.26 -4.05 -8.07
CA SER A 116 9.13 -2.87 -8.26
C SER A 116 8.37 -1.56 -7.97
N SER A 117 8.78 -0.64 -7.08
CA SER A 117 10.15 -0.18 -6.80
C SER A 117 10.26 0.48 -5.41
N GLY A 118 11.10 -0.05 -4.50
CA GLY A 118 11.44 0.53 -3.19
C GLY A 118 10.29 0.71 -2.19
N ARG A 119 9.07 0.39 -2.57
CA ARG A 119 7.87 0.54 -1.75
C ARG A 119 6.89 -0.58 -2.06
N TYR A 120 6.35 -1.18 -1.01
CA TYR A 120 5.25 -2.12 -1.14
C TYR A 120 3.99 -1.35 -1.60
N ARG A 121 3.31 -1.88 -2.62
CA ARG A 121 2.01 -1.34 -3.08
C ARG A 121 0.96 -1.57 -2.01
N THR A 122 0.00 -0.66 -1.85
CA THR A 122 -1.07 -0.84 -0.86
C THR A 122 -1.93 -2.04 -1.23
N CYS A 123 -2.35 -2.83 -0.26
CA CYS A 123 -3.24 -3.94 -0.54
C CYS A 123 -4.56 -3.43 -1.12
N LEU A 124 -4.98 -3.97 -2.26
CA LEU A 124 -6.25 -3.63 -2.91
C LEU A 124 -7.41 -3.87 -1.95
N SER A 125 -7.34 -4.94 -1.16
CA SER A 125 -8.37 -5.28 -0.20
C SER A 125 -8.53 -4.29 0.96
N ILE A 126 -7.51 -3.48 1.25
CA ILE A 126 -7.63 -2.38 2.22
C ILE A 126 -8.44 -1.23 1.62
N CYS A 127 -8.31 -0.96 0.32
CA CYS A 127 -9.16 -0.01 -0.38
C CYS A 127 -10.61 -0.49 -0.38
N GLU A 128 -10.82 -1.74 -0.76
CA GLU A 128 -12.16 -2.33 -0.86
C GLU A 128 -12.86 -2.42 0.51
N ASP A 129 -12.12 -2.54 1.62
CA ASP A 129 -12.70 -2.46 2.97
C ASP A 129 -13.34 -1.09 3.25
N VAL A 130 -12.75 0.00 2.73
CA VAL A 130 -13.35 1.34 2.80
C VAL A 130 -14.65 1.39 2.02
N VAL A 131 -14.66 0.90 0.76
CA VAL A 131 -15.87 0.87 -0.09
C VAL A 131 -17.02 0.15 0.60
N ARG A 132 -16.71 -0.95 1.29
CA ARG A 132 -17.67 -1.79 1.99
C ARG A 132 -18.21 -1.17 3.28
N LYS A 133 -17.34 -0.50 4.04
CA LYS A 133 -17.68 0.05 5.36
C LYS A 133 -18.25 1.45 5.27
N CYS A 134 -17.99 2.22 4.22
CA CYS A 134 -18.38 3.62 4.11
C CYS A 134 -19.66 3.84 3.29
N PRO A 135 -20.38 4.95 3.55
CA PRO A 135 -21.59 5.28 2.80
C PRO A 135 -21.26 5.72 1.37
N TYR A 136 -22.18 5.45 0.44
CA TYR A 136 -22.03 5.78 -0.98
C TYR A 136 -21.78 7.27 -1.26
N VAL A 137 -22.18 8.17 -0.35
CA VAL A 137 -21.97 9.62 -0.48
C VAL A 137 -20.49 10.01 -0.56
N LEU A 138 -19.58 9.20 -0.02
CA LEU A 138 -18.14 9.45 -0.13
C LEU A 138 -17.62 9.23 -1.56
N ASN A 139 -18.39 8.55 -2.41
CA ASN A 139 -18.03 8.20 -3.79
C ASN A 139 -16.59 7.64 -3.89
N PHE A 140 -16.27 6.77 -2.93
CA PHE A 140 -14.93 6.21 -2.79
C PHE A 140 -14.77 5.04 -3.77
N GLN A 141 -13.71 5.06 -4.57
CA GLN A 141 -13.47 4.08 -5.62
C GLN A 141 -12.10 3.41 -5.48
N CYS A 142 -12.09 2.10 -5.70
CA CYS A 142 -10.88 1.29 -5.81
C CYS A 142 -10.67 0.87 -7.26
N PRO A 143 -9.41 0.72 -7.70
CA PRO A 143 -9.13 0.20 -9.03
C PRO A 143 -9.61 -1.26 -9.13
N THR A 144 -10.01 -1.68 -10.33
CA THR A 144 -10.47 -3.05 -10.60
C THR A 144 -9.34 -4.01 -10.94
N THR A 145 -8.13 -3.50 -11.14
CA THR A 145 -6.93 -4.26 -11.49
C THR A 145 -5.74 -3.78 -10.68
N GLU A 146 -4.65 -4.56 -10.71
CA GLU A 146 -3.33 -4.14 -10.26
C GLU A 146 -2.96 -2.77 -10.85
N THR A 147 -2.39 -1.90 -10.01
CA THR A 147 -1.88 -0.59 -10.43
C THR A 147 -0.51 -0.36 -9.79
N PRO A 148 0.26 0.66 -10.19
CA PRO A 148 1.49 1.01 -9.50
C PRO A 148 1.31 1.31 -7.99
N PHE A 149 0.09 1.60 -7.53
CA PHE A 149 -0.21 1.96 -6.14
C PHE A 149 -0.91 0.86 -5.34
N PHE A 150 -1.59 -0.07 -6.02
CA PHE A 150 -2.41 -1.11 -5.40
C PHE A 150 -2.03 -2.49 -5.90
N SER A 151 -1.94 -3.47 -4.98
CA SER A 151 -1.77 -4.87 -5.30
C SER A 151 -2.81 -5.78 -4.65
N ALA A 152 -3.35 -6.70 -5.45
CA ALA A 152 -4.21 -7.80 -5.05
C ALA A 152 -3.45 -8.95 -4.36
N ASP A 153 -2.13 -9.01 -4.45
CA ASP A 153 -1.33 -9.99 -3.72
C ASP A 153 -1.22 -9.61 -2.23
N ILE A 154 -2.08 -10.23 -1.42
CA ILE A 154 -2.16 -10.02 0.04
C ILE A 154 -0.86 -10.39 0.80
N THR A 155 0.00 -11.20 0.18
CA THR A 155 1.26 -11.63 0.79
C THR A 155 2.33 -10.54 0.70
N THR A 156 2.40 -9.85 -0.43
CA THR A 156 3.46 -8.89 -0.78
C THR A 156 2.99 -7.44 -0.80
N CYS A 157 1.75 -7.13 -0.48
CA CYS A 157 1.26 -5.75 -0.39
C CYS A 157 1.47 -5.11 1.00
N ASN A 158 1.44 -3.77 1.04
CA ASN A 158 1.51 -2.96 2.24
C ASN A 158 0.18 -3.02 3.02
N LYS A 159 0.26 -3.63 4.19
CA LYS A 159 -0.80 -3.80 5.17
C LYS A 159 -0.47 -3.17 6.53
N LEU A 160 0.47 -2.22 6.59
CA LEU A 160 0.97 -1.65 7.85
C LEU A 160 1.31 -2.74 8.90
N ASP A 161 1.72 -3.92 8.41
CA ASP A 161 1.97 -5.16 9.15
C ASP A 161 0.83 -5.60 10.12
N ARG A 162 -0.41 -5.16 9.87
CA ARG A 162 -1.62 -5.72 10.51
C ARG A 162 -1.83 -7.13 9.96
N VAL A 163 -1.92 -8.12 10.86
CA VAL A 163 -2.10 -9.54 10.50
C VAL A 163 -3.46 -10.11 10.90
N TYR A 164 -4.19 -9.42 11.78
CA TYR A 164 -5.53 -9.82 12.25
C TYR A 164 -6.60 -8.90 11.68
N ASN A 165 -7.73 -9.49 11.27
CA ASN A 165 -8.86 -8.72 10.78
C ASN A 165 -9.55 -7.99 11.96
N PRO A 166 -9.82 -6.67 11.84
CA PRO A 166 -10.42 -5.88 12.91
C PRO A 166 -11.83 -6.34 13.30
N ASP A 167 -12.62 -6.81 12.33
CA ASP A 167 -13.99 -7.27 12.54
C ASP A 167 -14.03 -8.75 12.99
N ARG A 168 -13.02 -9.54 12.61
CA ARG A 168 -12.92 -10.99 12.88
C ARG A 168 -11.48 -11.42 13.20
N PRO A 169 -11.01 -11.28 14.45
CA PRO A 169 -9.63 -11.56 14.82
C PRO A 169 -9.12 -12.98 14.50
N SER A 170 -10.02 -13.95 14.31
CA SER A 170 -9.71 -15.32 13.91
C SER A 170 -9.31 -15.47 12.44
N ARG A 171 -9.46 -14.43 11.62
CA ARG A 171 -9.14 -14.45 10.19
C ARG A 171 -7.88 -13.61 9.87
N PRO A 172 -7.10 -14.04 8.86
CA PRO A 172 -5.93 -13.29 8.42
C PRO A 172 -6.32 -11.93 7.82
N TRP A 173 -5.39 -10.99 7.89
CA TRP A 173 -5.53 -9.65 7.30
C TRP A 173 -4.33 -9.29 6.41
N PRO A 174 -4.57 -8.60 5.29
CA PRO A 174 -5.86 -8.32 4.70
C PRO A 174 -6.41 -9.59 4.05
N GLY A 175 -7.71 -9.82 4.21
CA GLY A 175 -8.38 -10.96 3.58
C GLY A 175 -8.73 -10.66 2.13
N THR A 176 -8.94 -11.70 1.32
CA THR A 176 -9.69 -11.54 0.08
C THR A 176 -11.19 -11.52 0.41
N PHE A 177 -11.99 -10.77 -0.34
CA PHE A 177 -13.44 -10.76 -0.13
C PHE A 177 -14.11 -12.09 -0.50
N ALA A 178 -13.42 -12.97 -1.22
CA ALA A 178 -13.91 -14.31 -1.55
C ALA A 178 -13.84 -15.28 -0.35
N ASP A 179 -13.03 -14.97 0.68
CA ASP A 179 -12.87 -15.78 1.89
C ASP A 179 -13.84 -15.36 3.02
N ALA A 180 -14.87 -14.55 2.69
CA ALA A 180 -15.82 -13.96 3.63
C ALA A 180 -16.90 -14.95 4.11
#